data_AF-A0A6P2EUK0-F1
#
_entry.id   AF-A0A6P2EUK0-F1
#
_cell.length_a   1.000
_cell.length_b   1.000
_cell.length_c   1.000
_cell.angle_alpha   90.00
_cell.angle_beta   90.00
_cell.angle_gamma   90.00
#
_symmetry.space_group_name_H-M   'P 1'
#
loop_
_entity.id
_entity.type
_entity.pdbx_description
1 polymer ?
#
loop_
_entity_poly.entity_id
_entity_poly.type
_entity_poly.pdbx_seq_one_letter_code
_entity_poly.pdbx_strand_id
1 'polypeptide(L)'
;MQDPSTPISDGHSLEYRGFRFELRAEPTRGGYEPIVVLVRTPADEEETQLPNDTEEIVYGTEAEAIRHAEQQAMRWVHDRTGTGRTQF
;
A
#
# COMPACT_ATOMS: atom_id res chain seq x y z
N MET A 1 -14.04 25.68 -11.92
CA MET A 1 -14.52 24.39 -11.37
C MET A 1 -13.31 23.75 -10.69
N GLN A 2 -13.51 22.88 -9.70
CA GLN A 2 -12.40 22.38 -8.87
C GLN A 2 -11.85 21.05 -9.37
N ASP A 3 -10.59 21.09 -9.74
CA ASP A 3 -9.60 20.01 -9.68
C ASP A 3 -8.45 20.53 -8.78
N PRO A 4 -7.60 19.69 -8.15
CA PRO A 4 -7.45 18.24 -8.32
C PRO A 4 -7.45 17.44 -6.98
N SER A 5 -7.13 16.15 -7.09
CA SER A 5 -6.54 15.31 -6.03
C SER A 5 -7.34 15.10 -4.73
N THR A 6 -8.43 14.35 -4.84
CA THR A 6 -8.86 13.42 -3.78
C THR A 6 -8.62 12.00 -4.32
N PRO A 7 -7.94 11.08 -3.59
CA PRO A 7 -7.87 9.68 -4.01
C PRO A 7 -9.28 9.10 -4.00
N ILE A 8 -9.68 8.45 -5.11
CA ILE A 8 -10.98 7.80 -5.20
C ILE A 8 -10.85 6.42 -4.55
N SER A 9 -11.01 6.38 -3.23
CA SER A 9 -11.09 5.13 -2.46
C SER A 9 -12.43 4.45 -2.69
N ASP A 10 -12.57 3.79 -3.84
CA ASP A 10 -13.56 2.73 -3.99
C ASP A 10 -13.01 1.50 -3.25
N GLY A 11 -13.66 1.14 -2.14
CA GLY A 11 -13.04 0.33 -1.09
C GLY A 11 -11.88 1.07 -0.41
N HIS A 12 -10.65 0.65 -0.66
CA HIS A 12 -9.42 1.25 -0.11
C HIS A 12 -8.30 1.34 -1.16
N SER A 13 -8.61 1.87 -2.33
CA SER A 13 -7.61 2.15 -3.37
C SER A 13 -6.79 3.42 -3.05
N LEU A 14 -5.47 3.34 -3.25
CA LEU A 14 -4.49 4.40 -2.95
C LEU A 14 -3.61 4.68 -4.18
N GLU A 15 -3.53 5.94 -4.61
CA GLU A 15 -2.64 6.38 -5.69
C GLU A 15 -1.53 7.29 -5.15
N TYR A 16 -0.27 6.93 -5.38
CA TYR A 16 0.89 7.63 -4.83
C TYR A 16 2.06 7.65 -5.83
N ARG A 17 2.53 8.85 -6.20
CA ARG A 17 3.62 9.09 -7.19
C ARG A 17 3.45 8.36 -8.53
N GLY A 18 2.21 8.16 -8.99
CA GLY A 18 1.89 7.44 -10.23
C GLY A 18 1.84 5.91 -10.10
N PHE A 19 2.09 5.36 -8.91
CA PHE A 19 1.74 3.98 -8.57
C PHE A 19 0.30 3.93 -8.05
N ARG A 20 -0.43 2.85 -8.34
CA ARG A 20 -1.76 2.57 -7.78
C ARG A 20 -1.72 1.26 -7.01
N PHE A 21 -2.34 1.28 -5.84
CA PHE A 21 -2.50 0.13 -4.95
C PHE A 21 -3.97 -0.11 -4.64
N GLU A 22 -4.31 -1.36 -4.39
CA GLU A 22 -5.46 -1.73 -3.58
C GLU A 22 -4.99 -2.21 -2.23
N LEU A 23 -5.61 -1.66 -1.17
CA LEU A 23 -5.36 -2.04 0.20
C LEU A 23 -6.53 -2.90 0.68
N ARG A 24 -6.25 -3.98 1.40
CA ARG A 24 -7.25 -4.89 1.96
C ARG A 24 -6.83 -5.33 3.36
N ALA A 25 -7.80 -5.79 4.13
CA ALA A 25 -7.60 -6.25 5.51
C ALA A 25 -8.28 -7.61 5.65
N GLU A 26 -7.52 -8.69 5.42
CA GLU A 26 -8.08 -10.04 5.39
C GLU A 26 -8.28 -10.57 6.83
N PRO A 27 -9.46 -11.10 7.18
CA PRO A 27 -9.73 -11.59 8.53
C PRO A 27 -9.00 -12.92 8.79
N THR A 28 -8.19 -12.95 9.84
CA THR A 28 -7.34 -14.08 10.22
C THR A 28 -7.66 -14.61 11.62
N ARG A 29 -6.90 -15.60 12.10
CA ARG A 29 -7.08 -16.22 13.42
C ARG A 29 -6.57 -15.31 14.56
N GLY A 30 -7.32 -14.25 14.85
CA GLY A 30 -7.09 -13.36 15.99
C GLY A 30 -7.20 -11.86 15.67
N GLY A 31 -7.45 -11.49 14.41
CA GLY A 31 -7.45 -10.10 13.96
C GLY A 31 -7.53 -10.01 12.44
N TYR A 32 -6.90 -8.97 11.88
CA TYR A 32 -6.89 -8.66 10.45
C TYR A 32 -5.45 -8.49 9.94
N GLU A 33 -5.16 -9.03 8.76
CA GLU A 33 -3.84 -8.92 8.11
C GLU A 33 -3.85 -7.87 6.99
N PRO A 34 -2.89 -6.92 6.96
CA PRO A 34 -2.74 -5.94 5.89
C PRO A 34 -2.30 -6.62 4.60
N ILE A 35 -3.08 -6.44 3.53
CA ILE A 35 -2.73 -6.89 2.19
C ILE A 35 -2.60 -5.65 1.30
N VAL A 36 -1.47 -5.53 0.60
CA VAL A 36 -1.22 -4.48 -0.40
C VAL A 36 -1.04 -5.15 -1.76
N VAL A 37 -1.89 -4.82 -2.72
CA VAL A 37 -1.76 -5.22 -4.13
C VAL A 37 -1.34 -4.01 -4.94
N LEU A 38 -0.24 -4.11 -5.68
CA LEU A 38 0.15 -3.18 -6.73
C LEU A 38 -0.70 -3.46 -7.97
N VAL A 39 -1.45 -2.44 -8.42
CA VAL A 39 -2.38 -2.52 -9.56
C VAL A 39 -1.86 -1.71 -10.77
N ARG A 40 -0.93 -0.77 -10.57
CA ARG A 40 -0.21 -0.07 -11.64
C ARG A 40 1.10 0.53 -11.15
N THR A 41 2.14 0.50 -11.98
CA THR A 41 3.33 1.36 -11.85
C THR A 41 3.37 2.45 -12.92
N PRO A 42 4.20 3.50 -12.78
CA PRO A 42 4.45 4.47 -13.84
C PRO A 42 5.05 3.89 -15.14
N ALA A 43 5.49 2.62 -15.13
CA ALA A 43 6.01 1.89 -16.28
C ALA A 43 5.01 0.84 -16.84
N ASP A 44 3.79 0.78 -16.28
CA ASP A 44 2.73 -0.20 -16.60
C ASP A 44 3.21 -1.67 -16.43
N GLU A 45 3.96 -1.91 -15.34
CA GLU A 45 4.41 -3.26 -14.94
C GLU A 45 3.27 -4.12 -14.37
N GLU A 46 3.47 -5.44 -14.38
CA GLU A 46 2.48 -6.45 -13.97
C GLU A 46 2.00 -6.30 -12.51
N GLU A 47 0.71 -6.59 -12.28
CA GLU A 47 0.09 -6.51 -10.97
C GLU A 47 0.70 -7.52 -10.00
N THR A 48 1.00 -7.11 -8.76
CA THR A 48 1.67 -7.99 -7.79
C THR A 48 1.34 -7.66 -6.34
N GLN A 49 1.19 -8.67 -5.50
CA GLN A 49 1.02 -8.48 -4.06
C GLN A 49 2.39 -8.17 -3.43
N LEU A 50 2.47 -7.11 -2.63
CA LEU A 50 3.69 -6.77 -1.91
C LEU A 50 3.94 -7.78 -0.78
N PRO A 51 5.20 -8.13 -0.48
CA PRO A 51 5.53 -8.91 0.70
C PRO A 51 5.19 -8.13 1.98
N ASN A 52 4.74 -8.86 3.00
CA ASN A 52 4.35 -8.30 4.30
C ASN A 52 5.54 -7.60 4.99
N ASP A 53 5.25 -6.52 5.71
CA ASP A 53 6.28 -5.61 6.24
C ASP A 53 7.00 -6.16 7.48
N THR A 54 6.31 -6.99 8.26
CA THR A 54 6.79 -7.64 9.49
C THR A 54 6.32 -9.10 9.54
N GLU A 55 6.94 -9.93 10.39
CA GLU A 55 6.58 -11.35 10.56
C GLU A 55 5.32 -11.56 11.43
N GLU A 56 4.95 -10.56 12.24
CA GLU A 56 3.68 -10.50 12.95
C GLU A 56 2.94 -9.22 12.49
N ILE A 57 1.73 -9.41 11.93
CA ILE A 57 0.94 -8.37 11.23
C ILE A 57 -0.57 -8.46 11.55
N VAL A 58 -0.94 -9.09 12.66
CA VAL A 58 -2.35 -9.36 13.01
C VAL A 58 -2.89 -8.23 13.88
N TYR A 59 -3.67 -7.33 13.28
CA TYR A 59 -4.23 -6.16 13.97
C TYR A 59 -5.60 -6.44 14.60
N GLY A 60 -5.90 -5.76 15.72
CA GLY A 60 -7.17 -5.93 16.44
C GLY A 60 -8.40 -5.48 15.63
N THR A 61 -8.22 -4.54 14.69
CA THR A 61 -9.29 -4.02 13.83
C THR A 61 -8.89 -3.92 12.37
N GLU A 62 -9.88 -4.02 11.48
CA GLU A 62 -9.75 -3.83 10.04
C GLU A 62 -9.10 -2.47 9.69
N ALA A 63 -9.51 -1.39 10.38
CA ALA A 63 -9.00 -0.04 10.15
C ALA A 63 -7.52 0.15 10.56
N GLU A 64 -6.99 -0.66 11.47
CA GLU A 64 -5.55 -0.70 11.78
C GLU A 64 -4.78 -1.42 10.67
N ALA A 65 -5.28 -2.57 10.19
CA ALA A 65 -4.69 -3.29 9.07
C ALA A 65 -4.66 -2.42 7.79
N ILE A 66 -5.74 -1.73 7.43
CA ILE A 66 -5.75 -0.80 6.28
C ILE A 66 -4.72 0.31 6.45
N ARG A 67 -4.58 0.92 7.64
CA ARG A 67 -3.56 1.95 7.90
C ARG A 67 -2.13 1.42 7.78
N HIS A 68 -1.88 0.17 8.18
CA HIS A 68 -0.58 -0.46 7.97
C HIS A 68 -0.32 -0.78 6.50
N ALA A 69 -1.34 -1.20 5.75
CA ALA A 69 -1.29 -1.37 4.29
C ALA A 69 -0.97 -0.03 3.58
N GLU A 70 -1.56 1.10 3.99
CA GLU A 70 -1.21 2.44 3.49
C GLU A 70 0.28 2.76 3.68
N GLN A 71 0.80 2.55 4.90
CA GLN A 71 2.20 2.84 5.25
C GLN A 71 3.18 1.93 4.49
N GLN A 72 2.87 0.64 4.36
CA GLN A 72 3.64 -0.35 3.60
C GLN A 72 3.70 0.02 2.11
N ALA A 73 2.57 0.41 1.51
CA ALA A 73 2.51 0.89 0.12
C ALA A 73 3.37 2.15 -0.08
N MET A 74 3.24 3.15 0.80
CA MET A 74 4.06 4.37 0.74
C MET A 74 5.55 4.06 0.92
N ARG A 75 5.93 3.18 1.85
CA ARG A 75 7.33 2.79 2.07
C ARG A 75 7.92 2.07 0.86
N TRP A 76 7.17 1.17 0.23
CA TRP A 76 7.61 0.43 -0.95
C TRP A 76 7.76 1.31 -2.20
N VAL A 77 6.94 2.37 -2.35
CA VAL A 77 7.19 3.43 -3.34
C VAL A 77 8.39 4.30 -2.96
N HIS A 78 8.59 4.60 -1.68
CA HIS A 78 9.73 5.38 -1.20
C HIS A 78 11.07 4.66 -1.41
N ASP A 79 11.11 3.33 -1.30
CA ASP A 79 12.29 2.50 -1.62
C ASP A 79 12.66 2.60 -3.11
N ARG A 80 11.70 2.39 -4.01
CA ARG A 80 11.96 2.37 -5.47
C ARG A 80 11.98 3.73 -6.16
N THR A 81 11.41 4.78 -5.56
CA THR A 81 11.49 6.17 -6.08
C THR A 81 12.44 7.07 -5.30
N GLY A 82 12.87 6.65 -4.11
CA GLY A 82 13.98 7.25 -3.38
C GLY A 82 15.28 6.81 -4.03
N THR A 83 15.84 7.63 -4.91
CA THR A 83 17.12 7.36 -5.58
C THR A 83 18.18 6.95 -4.57
N GLY A 84 18.73 5.75 -4.75
CA GLY A 84 19.57 5.08 -3.76
C GLY A 84 20.74 5.95 -3.28
N ARG A 85 20.61 6.48 -2.07
CA ARG A 85 21.69 7.22 -1.39
C ARG A 85 22.07 6.60 -0.05
N THR A 86 22.27 5.28 -0.08
CA THR A 86 23.42 4.67 0.61
C THR A 86 24.69 5.23 -0.02
N GLN A 87 25.05 6.44 0.39
CA GLN A 87 26.39 7.00 0.27
C GLN A 87 26.79 7.43 1.68
N PHE A 88 27.28 6.48 2.46
CA PHE A 88 28.46 6.58 3.34
C PHE A 88 28.79 5.19 3.90
#